data_AF-A0A963FGI8-F1
#
_entry.id   AF-A0A963FGI8-F1
#
_cell.length_a   1.000
_cell.length_b   1.000
_cell.length_c   1.000
_cell.angle_alpha   90.00
_cell.angle_beta   90.00
_cell.angle_gamma   90.00
#
_symmetry.space_group_name_H-M   'P 1'
#
loop_
_entity.id
_entity.type
_entity.pdbx_description
1 polymer ?
#
loop_
_entity_poly.entity_id
_entity_poly.type
_entity_poly.pdbx_seq_one_letter_code
_entity_poly.pdbx_strand_id
1 'polypeptide(L)'
;MKTQEIQCSEGVLSLLCEAIEVYAHAAFPPGGSECAQASRESLLAVTQQLRQSHEKGSERASFNRRARALVKAAIQYHGQRVAEHQSHDAEHETRLLLGLLEGQAVSDQDLENARQADLVC
;
A
#
# COMPACT_ATOMS: atom_id res chain seq x y z
N MET A 1 -20.06 4.93 8.40
CA MET A 1 -18.87 5.11 7.54
C MET A 1 -18.48 3.72 7.05
N LYS A 2 -18.25 3.49 5.74
CA LYS A 2 -17.91 2.14 5.24
C LYS A 2 -16.39 1.91 5.32
N THR A 3 -16.00 0.78 5.89
CA THR A 3 -14.61 0.31 5.93
C THR A 3 -14.28 -0.48 4.66
N GLN A 4 -13.01 -0.44 4.27
CA GLN A 4 -12.39 -1.41 3.37
C GLN A 4 -11.61 -2.37 4.27
N GLU A 5 -11.91 -3.66 4.17
CA GLU A 5 -11.15 -4.72 4.82
C GLU A 5 -10.16 -5.32 3.82
N ILE A 6 -8.98 -5.68 4.30
CA ILE A 6 -7.95 -6.39 3.56
C ILE A 6 -7.46 -7.55 4.42
N GLN A 7 -7.03 -8.64 3.78
CA GLN A 7 -6.41 -9.76 4.47
C GLN A 7 -4.96 -9.90 4.01
N CYS A 8 -4.02 -9.72 4.93
CA CYS A 8 -2.61 -9.81 4.63
C CYS A 8 -1.74 -10.21 5.84
N SER A 9 -0.60 -10.82 5.54
CA SER A 9 0.48 -11.03 6.50
C SER A 9 1.07 -9.70 7.00
N GLU A 10 1.83 -9.75 8.09
CA GLU A 10 2.48 -8.59 8.68
C GLU A 10 3.53 -7.96 7.74
N GLY A 11 4.26 -8.77 6.97
CA GLY A 11 5.23 -8.29 5.99
C GLY A 11 4.56 -7.50 4.86
N VAL A 12 3.48 -8.03 4.30
CA VAL A 12 2.68 -7.36 3.27
C VAL A 12 2.03 -6.07 3.80
N LEU A 13 1.51 -6.08 5.04
CA LEU A 13 0.96 -4.87 5.66
C LEU A 13 2.02 -3.77 5.83
N SER A 14 3.22 -4.17 6.28
CA SER A 14 4.34 -3.25 6.48
C SER A 14 4.75 -2.59 5.17
N LEU A 15 4.87 -3.37 4.09
CA LEU A 15 5.15 -2.87 2.74
C LEU A 15 4.06 -1.90 2.26
N LEU A 16 2.79 -2.25 2.44
CA LEU A 16 1.68 -1.38 2.06
C LEU A 16 1.71 -0.04 2.81
N CYS A 17 1.99 -0.06 4.12
CA CYS A 17 2.10 1.15 4.91
C CYS A 17 3.28 2.01 4.45
N GLU A 18 4.43 1.40 4.17
CA GLU A 18 5.60 2.11 3.63
C GLU A 18 5.28 2.77 2.29
N ALA A 19 4.66 2.05 1.36
CA ALA A 19 4.23 2.59 0.07
C ALA A 19 3.32 3.81 0.21
N ILE A 20 2.36 3.75 1.14
CA ILE A 20 1.44 4.86 1.44
C ILE A 20 2.19 6.07 2.03
N GLU A 21 3.06 5.85 3.02
CA GLU A 21 3.86 6.91 3.65
C GLU A 21 4.77 7.60 2.63
N VAL A 22 5.49 6.79 1.84
CA VAL A 22 6.35 7.26 0.75
C VAL A 22 5.59 8.11 -0.26
N TYR A 23 4.44 7.62 -0.73
CA TYR A 23 3.61 8.37 -1.67
C TYR A 23 3.07 9.67 -1.05
N ALA A 24 2.65 9.65 0.21
CA ALA A 24 2.17 10.84 0.90
C ALA A 24 3.23 11.94 0.95
N HIS A 25 4.49 11.58 1.23
CA HIS A 25 5.60 12.53 1.25
C HIS A 25 6.00 13.03 -0.14
N ALA A 26 5.93 12.19 -1.17
CA ALA A 26 6.27 12.55 -2.54
C ALA A 26 5.20 13.41 -3.22
N ALA A 27 3.94 13.01 -3.13
CA ALA A 27 2.82 13.71 -3.77
C ALA A 27 2.40 14.98 -3.02
N PHE A 28 2.60 15.01 -1.69
CA PHE A 28 2.17 16.12 -0.83
C PHE A 28 3.30 16.57 0.11
N PRO A 29 4.36 17.22 -0.42
CA PRO A 29 5.48 17.66 0.39
C PRO A 29 5.06 18.70 1.45
N PRO A 30 5.81 18.82 2.56
CA PRO A 30 5.57 19.85 3.57
C PRO A 30 5.67 21.26 2.96
N GLY A 31 4.82 22.18 3.45
CA GLY A 31 4.75 23.55 2.93
C GLY A 31 3.92 23.73 1.67
N GLY A 32 3.25 22.67 1.19
CA GLY A 32 2.22 22.78 0.15
C GLY A 32 0.93 23.46 0.63
N SER A 33 -0.09 23.51 -0.23
CA SER A 33 -1.40 24.08 0.12
C SER A 33 -2.07 23.34 1.29
N GLU A 34 -3.01 24.00 1.97
CA GLU A 34 -3.80 23.37 3.04
C GLU A 34 -4.51 22.09 2.56
N CYS A 35 -5.03 22.10 1.33
CA CYS A 35 -5.66 20.94 0.71
C CYS A 35 -4.66 19.78 0.49
N ALA A 36 -3.41 20.09 0.11
CA ALA A 36 -2.36 19.09 -0.01
C ALA A 36 -1.98 18.51 1.36
N GLN A 37 -1.86 19.35 2.40
CA GLN A 37 -1.56 18.86 3.76
C GLN A 37 -2.70 18.00 4.31
N ALA A 38 -3.98 18.36 4.09
CA ALA A 38 -5.12 17.53 4.47
C ALA A 38 -5.09 16.15 3.78
N SER A 39 -4.67 16.09 2.51
CA SER A 39 -4.52 14.83 1.77
C SER A 39 -3.39 13.98 2.34
N ARG A 40 -2.26 14.62 2.69
CA ARG A 40 -1.13 13.97 3.36
C ARG A 40 -1.54 13.36 4.71
N GLU A 41 -2.17 14.16 5.57
CA GLU A 41 -2.67 13.71 6.88
C GLU A 41 -3.66 12.56 6.74
N SER A 42 -4.56 12.63 5.74
CA SER A 42 -5.49 11.53 5.47
C SER A 42 -4.77 10.22 5.09
N LEU A 43 -3.66 10.27 4.36
CA LEU A 43 -2.89 9.08 4.00
C LEU A 43 -2.12 8.52 5.20
N LEU A 44 -1.51 9.37 6.01
CA LEU A 44 -0.82 8.95 7.23
C LEU A 44 -1.80 8.37 8.27
N ALA A 45 -3.02 8.93 8.36
CA ALA A 45 -4.06 8.36 9.19
C ALA A 45 -4.51 6.97 8.71
N VAL A 46 -4.44 6.68 7.40
CA VAL A 46 -4.72 5.34 6.86
C VAL A 46 -3.68 4.33 7.32
N THR A 47 -2.39 4.67 7.33
CA THR A 47 -1.36 3.72 7.80
C THR A 47 -1.48 3.45 9.29
N GLN A 48 -1.86 4.47 10.08
CA GLN A 48 -2.20 4.27 11.49
C GLN A 48 -3.40 3.33 11.67
N GLN A 49 -4.49 3.53 10.92
CA GLN A 49 -5.68 2.64 10.98
C GLN A 49 -5.34 1.20 10.59
N LEU A 50 -4.57 1.02 9.52
CA LEU A 50 -4.11 -0.28 9.06
C LEU A 50 -3.32 -1.00 10.15
N ARG A 51 -2.31 -0.35 10.74
CA ARG A 51 -1.49 -0.92 11.81
C ARG A 51 -2.29 -1.19 13.10
N GLN A 52 -3.23 -0.32 13.45
CA GLN A 52 -4.05 -0.48 14.67
C GLN A 52 -5.06 -1.62 14.53
N SER A 53 -5.65 -1.79 13.35
CA SER A 53 -6.65 -2.83 13.09
C SER A 53 -6.04 -4.21 12.83
N HIS A 54 -4.75 -4.27 12.48
CA HIS A 54 -4.00 -5.51 12.38
C HIS A 54 -3.57 -5.98 13.77
N GLU A 55 -4.49 -6.67 14.45
CA GLU A 55 -4.23 -7.23 15.77
C GLU A 55 -3.34 -8.48 15.69
N LYS A 56 -2.53 -8.72 16.74
CA LYS A 56 -1.71 -9.93 16.87
C LYS A 56 -2.59 -11.19 16.76
N GLY A 57 -2.41 -11.95 15.68
CA GLY A 57 -3.16 -13.18 15.40
C GLY A 57 -4.32 -13.02 14.42
N SER A 58 -4.62 -11.80 13.96
CA SER A 58 -5.54 -11.56 12.85
C SER A 58 -4.76 -11.08 11.62
N GLU A 59 -4.79 -11.83 10.52
CA GLU A 59 -4.26 -11.39 9.23
C GLU A 59 -5.16 -10.35 8.55
N ARG A 60 -5.90 -9.55 9.33
CA ARG A 60 -6.91 -8.63 8.81
C ARG A 60 -6.54 -7.22 9.20
N ALA A 61 -6.66 -6.30 8.25
CA ALA A 61 -6.55 -4.88 8.49
C ALA A 61 -7.72 -4.16 7.81
N SER A 62 -8.03 -2.96 8.29
CA SER A 62 -9.12 -2.16 7.73
C SER A 62 -8.80 -0.67 7.75
N PHE A 63 -9.39 0.04 6.81
CA PHE A 63 -9.27 1.50 6.69
C PHE A 63 -10.51 2.11 6.07
N ASN A 64 -10.60 3.44 6.07
CA ASN A 64 -11.75 4.13 5.46
C ASN A 64 -11.81 3.90 3.93
N ARG A 65 -12.94 3.38 3.44
CA ARG A 65 -13.12 3.09 2.01
C ARG A 65 -12.95 4.30 1.09
N ARG A 66 -13.16 5.53 1.59
CA ARG A 66 -12.93 6.77 0.83
C ARG A 66 -11.46 6.95 0.44
N ALA A 67 -10.53 6.42 1.22
CA ALA A 67 -9.11 6.50 0.94
C ALA A 67 -8.63 5.48 -0.11
N ARG A 68 -9.50 4.56 -0.56
CA ARG A 68 -9.13 3.49 -1.52
C ARG A 68 -8.47 4.03 -2.78
N ALA A 69 -8.94 5.17 -3.31
CA ALA A 69 -8.35 5.77 -4.50
C ALA A 69 -6.90 6.25 -4.26
N LEU A 70 -6.63 6.86 -3.09
CA LEU A 70 -5.29 7.32 -2.74
C LEU A 70 -4.35 6.15 -2.38
N VAL A 71 -4.87 5.11 -1.72
CA VAL A 71 -4.09 3.88 -1.47
C VAL A 71 -3.73 3.19 -2.78
N LYS A 72 -4.65 3.14 -3.74
CA LYS A 72 -4.35 2.63 -5.09
C LYS A 72 -3.23 3.43 -5.76
N ALA A 73 -3.29 4.76 -5.69
CA ALA A 73 -2.23 5.62 -6.25
C ALA A 73 -0.88 5.36 -5.57
N ALA A 74 -0.85 5.16 -4.25
CA ALA A 74 0.37 4.81 -3.53
C ALA A 74 0.98 3.48 -3.97
N ILE A 75 0.17 2.44 -4.18
CA ILE A 75 0.63 1.14 -4.68
C ILE A 75 1.23 1.29 -6.09
N GLN A 76 0.56 2.04 -6.97
CA GLN A 76 1.06 2.28 -8.33
C GLN A 76 2.37 3.07 -8.32
N TYR A 77 2.47 4.09 -7.47
CA TYR A 77 3.69 4.87 -7.30
C TYR A 77 4.86 4.02 -6.76
N HIS A 78 4.57 3.12 -5.82
CA HIS A 78 5.55 2.16 -5.33
C HIS A 78 6.09 1.27 -6.45
N GLY A 79 5.21 0.66 -7.25
CA GLY A 79 5.60 -0.12 -8.42
C GLY A 79 6.48 0.66 -9.41
N GLN A 80 6.06 1.89 -9.75
CA GLN A 80 6.86 2.77 -10.61
C GLN A 80 8.26 3.03 -10.01
N ARG A 81 8.33 3.34 -8.71
CA ARG A 81 9.62 3.58 -8.05
C ARG A 81 10.52 2.35 -8.05
N VAL A 82 9.97 1.17 -7.84
CA VAL A 82 10.73 -0.09 -7.89
C VAL A 82 11.31 -0.27 -9.30
N ALA A 83 10.49 -0.12 -10.34
CA ALA A 83 10.94 -0.22 -11.73
C ALA A 83 11.97 0.86 -12.13
N GLU A 84 11.94 2.04 -11.52
CA GLU A 84 12.93 3.11 -11.75
C GLU A 84 14.28 2.85 -11.07
N HIS A 85 14.29 2.17 -9.91
CA HIS A 85 15.50 1.97 -9.10
C HIS A 85 16.11 0.58 -9.27
N GLN A 86 15.34 -0.39 -9.74
CA GLN A 86 15.77 -1.77 -9.97
C GLN A 86 15.85 -2.03 -11.48
N SER A 87 16.67 -3.01 -11.89
CA SER A 87 16.85 -3.34 -13.31
C SER A 87 15.75 -4.25 -13.88
N HIS A 88 14.62 -4.35 -13.18
CA HIS A 88 13.50 -5.21 -13.55
C HIS A 88 12.17 -4.49 -13.27
N ASP A 89 11.09 -4.97 -13.90
CA ASP A 89 9.75 -4.44 -13.68
C ASP A 89 9.25 -4.82 -12.26
N ALA A 90 8.17 -4.18 -11.81
CA ALA A 90 7.47 -4.47 -10.56
C ALA A 90 5.99 -4.80 -10.82
N GLU A 91 5.69 -5.32 -12.00
CA GLU A 91 4.33 -5.54 -12.48
C GLU A 91 3.58 -6.55 -11.60
N HIS A 92 4.23 -7.67 -11.26
CA HIS A 92 3.61 -8.74 -10.48
C HIS A 92 3.40 -8.30 -9.03
N GLU A 93 4.40 -7.66 -8.40
CA GLU A 93 4.26 -7.11 -7.05
C GLU A 93 3.13 -6.07 -7.01
N THR A 94 3.09 -5.13 -7.97
CA THR A 94 2.07 -4.09 -8.02
C THR A 94 0.67 -4.69 -8.19
N ARG A 95 0.53 -5.68 -9.10
CA ARG A 95 -0.75 -6.37 -9.33
C ARG A 95 -1.22 -7.11 -8.08
N LEU A 96 -0.30 -7.78 -7.38
CA LEU A 96 -0.59 -8.48 -6.13
C LEU A 96 -1.13 -7.53 -5.06
N LEU A 97 -0.45 -6.39 -4.85
CA LEU A 97 -0.87 -5.38 -3.88
C LEU A 97 -2.21 -4.73 -4.25
N LEU A 98 -2.48 -4.51 -5.54
CA LEU A 98 -3.80 -4.04 -5.99
C LEU A 98 -4.91 -5.04 -5.68
N GLY A 99 -4.61 -6.34 -5.72
CA GLY A 99 -5.52 -7.42 -5.34
C GLY A 99 -6.06 -7.30 -3.91
N LEU A 100 -5.27 -6.76 -2.96
CA LEU A 100 -5.72 -6.48 -1.60
C LEU A 100 -6.95 -5.56 -1.59
N LEU A 101 -6.96 -4.55 -2.47
CA LEU A 101 -8.07 -3.59 -2.58
C LEU A 101 -9.33 -4.18 -3.21
N GLU A 102 -9.25 -5.41 -3.69
CA GLU A 102 -10.34 -6.20 -4.27
C GLU A 102 -10.79 -7.32 -3.33
N GLY A 103 -10.15 -7.45 -2.16
CA GLY A 103 -10.48 -8.45 -1.14
C GLY A 103 -9.72 -9.77 -1.29
N GLN A 104 -8.67 -9.82 -2.13
CA GLN A 104 -7.77 -10.97 -2.19
C GLN A 104 -6.92 -11.03 -0.91
N ALA A 105 -6.76 -12.23 -0.36
CA ALA A 105 -5.81 -12.46 0.72
C ALA A 105 -4.40 -12.58 0.13
N VAL A 106 -3.43 -11.90 0.74
CA VAL A 106 -2.03 -11.92 0.28
C VAL A 106 -1.10 -12.27 1.44
N SER A 107 -0.31 -13.32 1.27
CA SER A 107 0.71 -13.75 2.23
C SER A 107 2.11 -13.27 1.85
N ASP A 108 3.07 -13.43 2.77
CA ASP A 108 4.48 -13.15 2.49
C ASP A 108 5.03 -14.07 1.37
N GLN A 109 4.51 -15.29 1.26
CA GLN A 109 4.89 -16.22 0.20
C GLN A 109 4.39 -15.76 -1.17
N ASP A 110 3.19 -15.19 -1.25
CA ASP A 110 2.66 -14.62 -2.50
C ASP A 110 3.50 -13.43 -2.96
N LEU A 111 3.92 -12.59 -2.01
CA LEU A 111 4.81 -11.45 -2.25
C LEU A 111 6.18 -11.89 -2.75
N GLU A 112 6.79 -12.89 -2.11
CA GLU A 112 8.06 -13.49 -2.56
C GLU A 112 7.93 -14.03 -4.00
N ASN A 113 6.86 -14.78 -4.29
CA ASN A 113 6.62 -15.33 -5.62
C ASN A 113 6.45 -14.24 -6.68
N ALA A 114 5.74 -13.16 -6.36
CA ALA A 114 5.57 -12.02 -7.27
C ALA A 114 6.90 -11.33 -7.57
N ARG A 115 7.72 -11.08 -6.55
CA ARG A 115 9.08 -10.52 -6.71
C ARG A 115 9.99 -11.41 -7.54
N GLN A 116 9.94 -12.72 -7.33
CA GLN A 116 10.71 -13.66 -8.14
C GLN A 116 10.25 -13.66 -9.60
N ALA A 117 8.95 -13.55 -9.86
CA ALA A 117 8.43 -13.42 -11.23
C ALA A 117 8.92 -12.14 -11.91
N ASP A 118 8.95 -11.03 -11.18
CA ASP A 118 9.45 -9.74 -11.64
C ASP A 118 10.96 -9.78 -12.00
N LEU A 119 11.77 -10.61 -11.33
CA LEU A 119 13.20 -10.79 -11.66
C LEU A 119 13.47 -11.60 -12.94
N VAL A 120 12.49 -12.38 -13.42
CA VAL A 120 12.65 -13.33 -14.53
C VAL A 120 12.11 -12.75 -15.85
N CYS A 121 11.36 -11.65 -15.80
CA CYS A 121 10.83 -10.92 -16.95
C CYS A 121 11.80 -9.88 -17.50
#